data_AF-A0A498SRN6-F1
#
_entry.id   AF-A0A498SRN6-F1
#
_cell.length_a   1.000
_cell.length_b   1.000
_cell.length_c   1.000
_cell.angle_alpha   90.00
_cell.angle_beta   90.00
_cell.angle_gamma   90.00
#
_symmetry.space_group_name_H-M   'P 1'
#
loop_
_entity.id
_entity.type
_entity.pdbx_description
1 polymer ?
#
loop_
_entity_poly.entity_id
_entity_poly.type
_entity_poly.pdbx_seq_one_letter_code
_entity_poly.pdbx_strand_id
1 'polypeptide(L)'
;MGILSLLGFDLDPVTMSVVIIAIGFSVDFTAHICYHFYHYDNSTNVSNECIDHKTRKLADVYFIVGEPTVQIIPLNFHLRRTKFMMISEIILPSHDSLSNRATRNSPQFKRMTSKCLAKNLKAVANMPPLPIITWDRAERIRRNKEIWDNKNSIVHRLPHHYKKRYWEFVLSEAKPVHYRKPTSRYEWDAKRRMMVETEDYPIIGFHPPEADNGLWGGETVVKGYIESRPYTKKKILPRQWVPHFFFPHLKKVVTYSEVLDKHMKITVTERTCRLIDQHFGLDLYLLETPEIDIASKLGNKLKREILLLLAKGTYYPNDPEQHNYIKRKYAKFVIPLEEADWIGLDLNEACRKQQEIEESVKAMPEKYKFELDLVKRLASGEENPDHDKIIKELESESVIGRKA
;
A
#
# COMPACT_ATOMS: atom_id res chain seq x y z
N MET A 1 23.26 22.69 30.59
CA MET A 1 24.58 23.20 30.14
C MET A 1 24.46 24.54 29.44
N GLY A 2 23.73 24.68 28.33
CA GLY A 2 23.58 25.97 27.63
C GLY A 2 23.02 27.14 28.46
N ILE A 3 22.03 26.89 29.31
CA ILE A 3 21.46 27.93 30.19
C ILE A 3 22.47 28.38 31.26
N LEU A 4 23.33 27.48 31.76
CA LEU A 4 24.34 27.80 32.78
C LEU A 4 25.49 28.63 32.17
N SER A 5 25.85 28.37 30.92
CA SER A 5 26.83 29.17 30.18
C SER A 5 26.29 30.55 29.80
N LEU A 6 25.01 30.66 29.42
CA LEU A 6 24.33 31.94 29.18
C LEU A 6 24.20 32.82 30.45
N LEU A 7 24.27 32.20 31.64
CA LEU A 7 24.27 32.89 32.93
C LEU A 7 25.67 33.34 33.38
N GLY A 8 26.71 33.16 32.55
CA GLY A 8 28.06 33.66 32.80
C GLY A 8 28.90 32.83 33.78
N PHE A 9 28.53 31.57 34.01
CA PHE A 9 29.35 30.66 34.82
C PHE A 9 30.44 29.98 33.99
N ASP A 10 31.70 30.11 34.41
CA ASP A 10 32.84 29.41 33.82
C ASP A 10 32.78 27.91 34.16
N LEU A 11 32.42 27.11 33.15
CA LEU A 11 32.29 25.67 33.28
C LEU A 11 33.55 24.98 32.75
N ASP A 12 34.40 24.50 33.66
CA ASP A 12 35.55 23.68 33.28
C ASP A 12 35.09 22.32 32.70
N PRO A 13 35.83 21.72 31.76
CA PRO A 13 35.42 20.49 31.05
C PRO A 13 35.18 19.28 31.97
N VAL A 14 35.86 19.25 33.12
CA VAL A 14 35.64 18.24 34.17
C VAL A 14 34.25 18.40 34.80
N THR A 15 33.84 19.64 35.08
CA THR A 15 32.48 19.93 35.61
C THR A 15 31.41 19.58 34.59
N MET A 16 31.66 19.79 33.29
CA MET A 16 30.71 19.41 32.25
C MET A 16 30.50 17.90 32.18
N SER A 17 31.59 17.15 32.30
CA SER A 17 31.56 15.68 32.29
C SER A 17 30.80 15.14 33.51
N VAL A 18 31.04 15.70 34.69
CA VAL A 18 30.33 15.31 35.92
C VAL A 18 28.82 15.58 35.83
N VAL A 19 28.41 16.73 35.27
CA VAL A 19 26.98 17.04 35.11
C VAL A 19 26.30 16.11 34.09
N ILE A 20 26.97 15.76 33.00
CA ILE A 20 26.42 14.85 31.98
C ILE A 20 26.24 13.43 32.55
N ILE A 21 27.21 12.96 33.34
CA ILE A 21 27.13 11.68 34.06
C ILE A 21 26.01 11.72 35.10
N ALA A 22 25.86 12.82 35.84
CA ALA A 22 24.81 12.99 36.85
C ALA A 22 23.39 13.01 36.25
N ILE A 23 23.24 13.45 34.99
CA ILE A 23 21.96 13.42 34.25
C ILE A 23 21.67 12.00 33.69
N GLY A 24 22.63 11.08 33.74
CA GLY A 24 22.46 9.68 33.34
C GLY A 24 22.74 9.40 31.86
N PHE A 25 23.49 10.28 31.17
CA PHE A 25 23.96 10.02 29.81
C PHE A 25 25.13 9.02 29.80
N SER A 26 25.27 8.27 28.69
CA SER A 26 26.34 7.27 28.52
C SER A 26 27.74 7.90 28.65
N VAL A 27 28.67 7.12 29.20
CA VAL A 27 30.09 7.48 29.38
C VAL A 27 30.76 7.83 28.05
N ASP A 28 30.26 7.32 26.93
CA ASP A 28 30.77 7.62 25.58
C ASP A 28 30.70 9.11 25.23
N PHE A 29 29.69 9.83 25.73
CA PHE A 29 29.57 11.28 25.51
C PHE A 29 30.68 12.05 26.23
N THR A 30 31.03 11.62 27.45
CA THR A 30 32.14 12.24 28.19
C THR A 30 33.50 11.95 27.54
N ALA A 31 33.68 10.75 26.98
CA ALA A 31 34.89 10.41 26.22
C ALA A 31 35.03 11.27 24.95
N HIS A 32 33.93 11.51 24.22
CA HIS A 32 33.92 12.38 23.05
C HIS A 32 34.24 13.85 23.39
N ILE A 33 33.69 14.39 24.48
CA ILE A 33 33.98 15.74 24.94
C ILE A 33 35.47 15.87 25.28
N CYS A 34 36.02 14.91 26.03
CA CYS A 34 37.44 14.90 26.39
C CYS A 34 38.35 14.77 25.15
N TYR A 35 37.98 13.92 24.19
CA TYR A 35 38.73 13.73 22.95
C TYR A 35 38.82 15.02 22.12
N HIS A 36 37.68 15.68 21.87
CA HIS A 36 37.66 16.94 21.11
C HIS A 36 38.31 18.09 21.86
N PHE A 37 38.22 18.12 23.19
CA PHE A 37 38.93 19.09 24.01
C PHE A 37 40.45 18.95 23.88
N TYR A 38 40.98 17.72 23.84
CA TYR A 38 42.42 17.48 23.74
C TYR A 38 42.97 17.65 22.31
N HIS A 39 42.17 17.34 21.28
CA HIS A 39 42.58 17.41 19.87
C HIS A 39 42.34 18.77 19.18
N TYR A 40 41.77 19.76 19.87
CA TYR A 40 41.48 21.09 19.33
C TYR A 40 42.72 21.80 18.73
N ASP A 41 43.90 21.63 19.32
CA ASP A 41 45.12 22.34 18.88
C ASP A 41 45.64 21.88 17.51
N ASN A 42 45.06 20.82 16.91
CA ASN A 42 45.44 20.26 15.62
C ASN A 42 44.46 20.59 14.46
N SER A 43 43.46 21.45 14.68
CA SER A 43 42.42 21.74 13.67
C SER A 43 42.73 23.03 12.89
N THR A 44 42.75 22.97 11.56
CA THR A 44 43.31 24.01 10.64
C THR A 44 42.38 25.18 10.30
N ASN A 45 41.36 25.50 11.11
CA ASN A 45 40.46 26.63 10.83
C ASN A 45 40.27 27.49 12.08
N VAL A 46 41.10 28.54 12.24
CA VAL A 46 40.93 29.54 13.30
C VAL A 46 40.84 30.93 12.66
N SER A 47 39.67 31.55 12.70
CA SER A 47 39.46 32.97 12.35
C SER A 47 39.67 33.86 13.58
N ASN A 48 40.54 34.85 13.47
CA ASN A 48 40.94 35.73 14.58
C ASN A 48 39.89 36.80 14.86
N GLU A 49 39.25 36.72 16.03
CA GLU A 49 38.67 37.84 16.78
C GLU A 49 38.51 37.40 18.26
N CYS A 50 38.86 38.29 19.19
CA CYS A 50 39.38 37.97 20.54
C CYS A 50 38.30 37.65 21.59
N ILE A 51 38.62 36.76 22.56
CA ILE A 51 38.59 36.92 24.04
C ILE A 51 38.79 35.52 24.68
N ASP A 52 39.98 35.33 25.26
CA ASP A 52 40.51 34.15 25.97
C ASP A 52 40.51 32.79 25.23
N HIS A 53 41.67 32.14 25.22
CA HIS A 53 41.93 30.89 24.49
C HIS A 53 41.11 29.72 25.05
N LYS A 54 40.85 29.75 26.36
CA LYS A 54 40.14 28.68 27.09
C LYS A 54 38.64 28.67 26.76
N THR A 55 38.01 29.84 26.71
CA THR A 55 36.59 30.04 26.37
C THR A 55 36.28 29.63 24.93
N ARG A 56 37.18 29.92 23.98
CA ARG A 56 36.98 29.56 22.57
C ARG A 56 37.04 28.04 22.34
N LYS A 57 37.98 27.37 23.00
CA LYS A 57 38.14 25.90 22.98
C LYS A 57 36.93 25.19 23.58
N LEU A 58 36.30 25.78 24.61
CA LEU A 58 35.07 25.28 25.22
C LEU A 58 33.83 25.53 24.34
N ALA A 59 33.75 26.67 23.64
CA ALA A 59 32.63 27.00 22.75
C ALA A 59 32.53 26.07 21.53
N ASP A 60 33.65 25.70 20.91
CA ASP A 60 33.66 24.77 19.77
C ASP A 60 33.31 23.33 20.18
N VAL A 61 33.78 22.88 21.35
CA VAL A 61 33.37 21.59 21.92
C VAL A 61 31.87 21.60 22.23
N TYR A 62 31.33 22.73 22.70
CA TYR A 62 29.89 22.93 22.88
C TYR A 62 29.12 22.93 21.54
N PHE A 63 29.68 23.46 20.46
CA PHE A 63 29.03 23.44 19.15
C PHE A 63 29.00 22.02 18.56
N ILE A 64 30.09 21.25 18.68
CA ILE A 64 30.18 19.90 18.12
C ILE A 64 29.31 18.89 18.89
N VAL A 65 29.23 19.03 20.22
CA VAL A 65 28.51 18.08 21.08
C VAL A 65 27.09 18.58 21.42
N GLY A 66 26.91 19.89 21.53
CA GLY A 66 25.65 20.54 21.95
C GLY A 66 24.59 20.61 20.85
N GLU A 67 24.94 20.99 19.61
CA GLU A 67 24.00 21.02 18.46
C GLU A 67 23.23 19.71 18.25
N PRO A 68 23.88 18.51 18.21
CA PRO A 68 23.13 17.27 18.01
C PRO A 68 22.20 16.96 19.19
N THR A 69 22.58 17.28 20.44
CA THR A 69 21.68 17.15 21.60
C THR A 69 20.54 18.17 21.59
N VAL A 70 20.78 19.38 21.10
CA VAL A 70 19.75 20.42 20.98
C VAL A 70 18.81 20.11 19.83
N GLN A 71 19.24 19.49 18.72
CA GLN A 71 18.37 19.06 17.61
C GLN A 71 17.44 17.89 17.98
N ILE A 72 17.81 17.03 18.95
CA ILE A 72 16.96 15.93 19.44
C ILE A 72 15.74 16.45 20.24
N ILE A 73 15.83 17.65 20.82
CA ILE A 73 14.74 18.25 21.61
C ILE A 73 13.59 18.80 20.73
N PRO A 74 13.81 19.62 19.67
CA PRO A 74 12.78 20.04 18.75
C PRO A 74 12.34 18.90 17.82
N LEU A 75 13.16 17.86 17.56
CA LEU A 75 12.67 16.69 16.81
C LEU A 75 11.57 15.96 17.60
N ASN A 76 11.73 15.79 18.92
CA ASN A 76 10.70 15.23 19.79
C ASN A 76 9.49 16.16 19.99
N PHE A 77 9.68 17.48 19.90
CA PHE A 77 8.57 18.46 20.03
C PHE A 77 7.80 18.64 18.72
N HIS A 78 8.47 18.58 17.57
CA HIS A 78 7.86 18.69 16.23
C HIS A 78 7.08 17.42 15.85
N LEU A 79 7.53 16.25 16.31
CA LEU A 79 6.78 14.98 16.25
C LEU A 79 5.50 14.97 17.11
N ARG A 80 5.42 15.80 18.16
CA ARG A 80 4.20 15.95 18.98
C ARG A 80 3.24 17.01 18.45
N ARG A 81 3.74 18.08 17.81
CA ARG A 81 2.90 19.18 17.29
C ARG A 81 2.21 18.83 15.96
N THR A 82 2.88 18.07 15.09
CA THR A 82 2.28 17.57 13.82
C THR A 82 1.18 16.54 14.06
N LYS A 83 1.20 15.83 15.20
CA LYS A 83 0.12 14.92 15.62
C LYS A 83 -1.15 15.64 16.08
N PHE A 84 -1.06 16.90 16.52
CA PHE A 84 -2.21 17.65 17.03
C PHE A 84 -2.85 18.58 16.00
N MET A 85 -2.09 19.05 15.00
CA MET A 85 -2.58 20.04 14.04
C MET A 85 -3.28 19.44 12.81
N MET A 86 -3.07 18.15 12.49
CA MET A 86 -3.77 17.46 11.39
C MET A 86 -5.14 16.89 11.79
N ILE A 87 -5.51 16.96 13.08
CA ILE A 87 -6.76 16.37 13.59
C ILE A 87 -7.93 17.39 13.57
N SER A 88 -7.68 18.68 13.29
CA SER A 88 -8.71 19.72 13.38
C SER A 88 -9.30 20.22 12.05
N GLU A 89 -8.88 19.71 10.88
CA GLU A 89 -9.28 20.33 9.59
C GLU A 89 -10.01 19.45 8.58
N ILE A 90 -10.40 18.20 8.89
CA ILE A 90 -11.22 17.40 7.97
C ILE A 90 -12.29 16.62 8.72
N ILE A 91 -13.25 17.33 9.34
CA ILE A 91 -14.53 16.75 9.76
C ILE A 91 -15.65 17.78 9.50
N LEU A 92 -16.37 17.59 8.39
CA LEU A 92 -17.80 17.91 8.31
C LEU A 92 -18.55 16.60 7.99
N PRO A 93 -19.74 16.38 8.58
CA PRO A 93 -20.45 15.11 8.51
C PRO A 93 -21.42 15.07 7.34
N SER A 94 -21.54 13.93 6.67
CA SER A 94 -22.78 13.51 6.04
C SER A 94 -23.23 12.19 6.66
N HIS A 95 -24.33 12.30 7.40
CA HIS A 95 -25.16 11.16 7.80
C HIS A 95 -25.70 10.49 6.55
N ASP A 96 -25.71 9.16 6.52
CA ASP A 96 -26.88 8.45 6.03
C ASP A 96 -27.03 7.08 6.69
N SER A 97 -28.22 6.91 7.23
CA SER A 97 -28.74 5.75 7.94
C SER A 97 -29.23 4.70 6.96
N LEU A 98 -28.79 3.44 7.09
CA LEU A 98 -29.56 2.30 6.60
C LEU A 98 -29.52 1.15 7.61
N SER A 99 -30.70 0.85 8.13
CA SER A 99 -31.01 -0.31 8.95
C SER A 99 -30.63 -1.60 8.22
N ASN A 100 -30.17 -2.61 8.96
CA ASN A 100 -30.63 -3.97 8.67
C ASN A 100 -30.62 -4.88 9.89
N ARG A 101 -31.78 -5.51 10.03
CA ARG A 101 -32.23 -6.45 11.04
C ARG A 101 -31.90 -7.85 10.51
N ALA A 102 -31.11 -8.65 11.23
CA ALA A 102 -30.95 -10.06 10.88
C ALA A 102 -30.86 -10.95 12.14
N THR A 103 -31.95 -11.69 12.28
CA THR A 103 -32.27 -12.89 13.04
C THR A 103 -31.12 -13.82 13.47
N ARG A 104 -31.28 -14.31 14.71
CA ARG A 104 -30.52 -15.39 15.35
C ARG A 104 -30.79 -16.78 14.72
N ASN A 105 -29.83 -17.67 14.99
CA ASN A 105 -29.91 -19.13 15.21
C ASN A 105 -29.37 -20.05 14.11
N SER A 106 -28.25 -20.73 14.41
CA SER A 106 -27.97 -22.15 14.10
C SER A 106 -26.67 -22.60 14.85
N PRO A 107 -26.35 -23.91 14.99
CA PRO A 107 -26.05 -24.52 16.28
C PRO A 107 -24.55 -24.70 16.59
N GLN A 108 -24.27 -24.88 17.88
CA GLN A 108 -22.95 -25.01 18.48
C GLN A 108 -22.20 -26.27 18.01
N PHE A 109 -21.24 -26.10 17.10
CA PHE A 109 -20.18 -27.08 16.87
C PHE A 109 -19.02 -26.84 17.86
N LYS A 110 -18.76 -27.84 18.72
CA LYS A 110 -17.65 -27.87 19.69
C LYS A 110 -16.31 -27.72 18.95
N ARG A 111 -15.76 -26.49 18.89
CA ARG A 111 -14.44 -26.20 18.32
C ARG A 111 -13.34 -26.57 19.31
N MET A 112 -12.48 -27.52 18.93
CA MET A 112 -11.16 -27.72 19.54
C MET A 112 -10.38 -26.39 19.50
N THR A 113 -9.93 -25.93 20.67
CA THR A 113 -9.43 -24.57 20.85
C THR A 113 -7.97 -24.44 20.41
N SER A 114 -7.76 -23.97 19.18
CA SER A 114 -6.47 -23.49 18.67
C SER A 114 -5.94 -22.33 19.53
N LYS A 115 -4.66 -22.38 19.90
CA LYS A 115 -3.98 -21.45 20.83
C LYS A 115 -3.75 -20.06 20.20
N CYS A 116 -4.60 -19.08 20.53
CA CYS A 116 -4.34 -17.64 20.36
C CYS A 116 -3.97 -17.02 21.72
N LEU A 117 -3.13 -15.98 21.73
CA LEU A 117 -2.79 -15.20 22.93
C LEU A 117 -4.02 -14.53 23.58
N ALA A 118 -5.10 -14.35 22.83
CA ALA A 118 -6.41 -13.82 23.27
C ALA A 118 -7.34 -14.87 23.94
N LYS A 119 -6.88 -16.10 24.23
CA LYS A 119 -7.74 -17.21 24.69
C LYS A 119 -8.59 -16.95 25.96
N ASN A 120 -8.25 -15.96 26.78
CA ASN A 120 -8.90 -15.72 28.07
C ASN A 120 -9.76 -14.45 28.09
N LEU A 121 -9.90 -13.81 26.94
CA LEU A 121 -10.63 -12.57 26.78
C LEU A 121 -12.12 -12.88 26.56
N LYS A 122 -12.98 -12.36 27.45
CA LYS A 122 -14.44 -12.51 27.33
C LYS A 122 -15.01 -11.24 26.74
N ALA A 123 -15.78 -11.35 25.66
CA ALA A 123 -16.48 -10.20 25.08
C ALA A 123 -17.41 -9.57 26.12
N VAL A 124 -17.27 -8.27 26.36
CA VAL A 124 -18.09 -7.51 27.31
C VAL A 124 -19.30 -6.88 26.61
N ALA A 125 -19.12 -6.45 25.36
CA ALA A 125 -20.16 -5.80 24.55
C ALA A 125 -20.09 -6.24 23.08
N ASN A 126 -21.23 -6.25 22.39
CA ASN A 126 -21.31 -6.51 20.94
C ASN A 126 -21.09 -5.23 20.12
N MET A 127 -20.09 -4.41 20.48
CA MET A 127 -19.69 -3.25 19.67
C MET A 127 -18.56 -3.66 18.74
N PRO A 128 -18.57 -3.26 17.46
CA PRO A 128 -17.47 -3.56 16.55
C PRO A 128 -16.17 -2.89 17.03
N PRO A 129 -15.00 -3.50 16.76
CA PRO A 129 -13.71 -2.89 17.09
C PRO A 129 -13.53 -1.55 16.38
N LEU A 130 -12.70 -0.67 16.94
CA LEU A 130 -12.40 0.60 16.31
C LEU A 130 -11.69 0.37 14.96
N PRO A 131 -12.08 1.09 13.90
CA PRO A 131 -11.33 1.08 12.66
C PRO A 131 -9.98 1.77 12.89
N ILE A 132 -8.89 1.08 12.58
CA ILE A 132 -7.53 1.60 12.72
C ILE A 132 -6.89 1.67 11.35
N ILE A 133 -6.25 2.81 11.08
CA ILE A 133 -5.40 2.95 9.90
C ILE A 133 -4.07 2.28 10.25
N THR A 134 -3.86 1.09 9.69
CA THR A 134 -2.57 0.40 9.83
C THR A 134 -1.48 1.16 9.07
N TRP A 135 -0.23 0.98 9.50
CA TRP A 135 0.93 1.56 8.79
C TRP A 135 0.99 1.12 7.32
N ASP A 136 0.58 -0.12 7.01
CA ASP A 136 0.49 -0.61 5.63
C ASP A 136 -0.51 0.20 4.80
N ARG A 137 -1.70 0.47 5.36
CA ARG A 137 -2.72 1.29 4.71
C ARG A 137 -2.22 2.71 4.47
N ALA A 138 -1.55 3.31 5.45
CA ALA A 138 -0.96 4.64 5.32
C ALA A 138 0.13 4.68 4.23
N GLU A 139 1.05 3.70 4.22
CA GLU A 139 2.10 3.57 3.20
C GLU A 139 1.53 3.36 1.80
N ARG A 140 0.49 2.52 1.67
CA ARG A 140 -0.21 2.29 0.40
C ARG A 140 -0.84 3.56 -0.14
N ILE A 141 -1.49 4.36 0.72
CA ILE A 141 -2.07 5.65 0.32
C ILE A 141 -0.96 6.63 -0.07
N ARG A 142 0.14 6.69 0.69
CA ARG A 142 1.27 7.58 0.41
C ARG A 142 1.91 7.30 -0.95
N ARG A 143 2.20 6.04 -1.27
CA ARG A 143 2.77 5.63 -2.57
C ARG A 143 1.85 6.00 -3.73
N ASN A 144 0.55 5.77 -3.57
CA ASN A 144 -0.41 6.16 -4.59
C ASN A 144 -0.50 7.67 -4.75
N LYS A 145 -0.47 8.43 -3.66
CA LYS A 145 -0.47 9.89 -3.74
C LYS A 145 0.68 10.41 -4.61
N GLU A 146 1.90 9.89 -4.43
CA GLU A 146 3.06 10.28 -5.25
C GLU A 146 2.85 10.02 -6.76
N ILE A 147 2.28 8.87 -7.12
CA ILE A 147 2.01 8.50 -8.52
C ILE A 147 0.93 9.41 -9.14
N TRP A 148 -0.10 9.75 -8.36
CA TRP A 148 -1.30 10.46 -8.82
C TRP A 148 -1.20 11.99 -8.68
N ASP A 149 -0.23 12.52 -7.93
CA ASP A 149 0.04 13.96 -7.85
C ASP A 149 0.67 14.49 -9.16
N ASN A 150 1.33 13.62 -9.94
CA ASN A 150 1.91 13.99 -11.23
C ASN A 150 0.85 14.06 -12.34
N LYS A 151 0.37 15.29 -12.63
CA LYS A 151 -0.64 15.57 -13.67
C LYS A 151 -0.26 15.08 -15.08
N ASN A 152 1.02 14.99 -15.39
CA ASN A 152 1.51 14.56 -16.71
C ASN A 152 1.54 13.02 -16.86
N SER A 153 1.30 12.29 -15.77
CA SER A 153 1.32 10.84 -15.76
C SER A 153 0.17 10.24 -16.57
N ILE A 154 0.46 9.11 -17.22
CA ILE A 154 -0.49 8.28 -17.98
C ILE A 154 -1.72 7.86 -17.13
N VAL A 155 -1.58 7.79 -15.79
CA VAL A 155 -2.66 7.41 -14.88
C VAL A 155 -3.89 8.32 -14.98
N HIS A 156 -3.69 9.60 -15.34
CA HIS A 156 -4.80 10.54 -15.55
C HIS A 156 -5.54 10.31 -16.87
N ARG A 157 -4.95 9.61 -17.84
CA ARG A 157 -5.59 9.26 -19.13
C ARG A 157 -6.39 7.96 -19.07
N LEU A 158 -6.22 7.16 -18.02
CA LEU A 158 -6.96 5.91 -17.84
C LEU A 158 -8.50 6.12 -17.74
N PRO A 159 -9.31 5.13 -18.15
CA PRO A 159 -10.76 5.22 -18.08
C PRO A 159 -11.29 5.45 -16.66
N HIS A 160 -12.38 6.23 -16.52
CA HIS A 160 -12.92 6.61 -15.22
C HIS A 160 -13.34 5.40 -14.34
N HIS A 161 -13.97 4.38 -14.94
CA HIS A 161 -14.38 3.16 -14.23
C HIS A 161 -13.20 2.40 -13.63
N TYR A 162 -12.07 2.33 -14.35
CA TYR A 162 -10.85 1.72 -13.85
C TYR A 162 -10.29 2.48 -12.65
N LYS A 163 -10.22 3.82 -12.74
CA LYS A 163 -9.74 4.66 -11.64
C LYS A 163 -10.57 4.47 -10.37
N LYS A 164 -11.90 4.48 -10.50
CA LYS A 164 -12.82 4.29 -9.37
C LYS A 164 -12.56 2.95 -8.68
N ARG A 165 -12.52 1.86 -9.47
CA ARG A 165 -12.26 0.51 -8.97
C ARG A 165 -10.87 0.38 -8.33
N TYR A 166 -9.85 1.01 -8.92
CA TYR A 166 -8.49 1.03 -8.38
C TYR A 166 -8.45 1.63 -6.98
N TRP A 167 -9.09 2.78 -6.77
CA TRP A 167 -9.17 3.41 -5.46
C TRP A 167 -9.99 2.59 -4.46
N GLU A 168 -11.10 2.00 -4.89
CA GLU A 168 -11.88 1.05 -4.08
C GLU A 168 -11.01 -0.13 -3.64
N PHE A 169 -10.23 -0.71 -4.55
CA PHE A 169 -9.29 -1.80 -4.27
C PHE A 169 -8.20 -1.38 -3.28
N VAL A 170 -7.55 -0.23 -3.52
CA VAL A 170 -6.46 0.29 -2.67
C VAL A 170 -6.95 0.54 -1.24
N LEU A 171 -8.15 1.10 -1.07
CA LEU A 171 -8.73 1.43 0.22
C LEU A 171 -9.39 0.23 0.92
N SER A 172 -9.72 -0.82 0.17
CA SER A 172 -10.33 -2.04 0.72
C SER A 172 -9.36 -2.85 1.57
N GLU A 173 -9.92 -3.57 2.54
CA GLU A 173 -9.20 -4.47 3.41
C GLU A 173 -9.51 -5.92 3.05
N ALA A 174 -8.48 -6.75 2.94
CA ALA A 174 -8.62 -8.16 2.63
C ALA A 174 -9.34 -8.91 3.76
N LYS A 175 -10.04 -9.98 3.41
CA LYS A 175 -10.63 -10.88 4.39
C LYS A 175 -9.54 -11.53 5.26
N PRO A 176 -9.82 -11.77 6.56
CA PRO A 176 -8.85 -12.34 7.47
C PRO A 176 -8.60 -13.81 7.15
N VAL A 177 -7.34 -14.17 6.87
CA VAL A 177 -6.92 -15.54 6.54
C VAL A 177 -6.12 -16.16 7.69
N HIS A 178 -5.00 -15.53 8.05
CA HIS A 178 -4.03 -16.06 9.03
C HIS A 178 -4.36 -15.74 10.48
N TYR A 179 -5.43 -14.97 10.70
CA TYR A 179 -5.83 -14.52 12.02
C TYR A 179 -7.36 -14.49 12.12
N ARG A 180 -7.87 -14.39 13.35
CA ARG A 180 -9.29 -14.23 13.61
C ARG A 180 -9.52 -12.80 14.06
N LYS A 181 -10.42 -12.09 13.36
CA LYS A 181 -10.79 -10.72 13.76
C LYS A 181 -11.46 -10.72 15.13
N PRO A 182 -11.17 -9.74 15.98
CA PRO A 182 -11.87 -9.57 17.25
C PRO A 182 -13.35 -9.26 16.98
N THR A 183 -14.23 -9.82 17.82
CA THR A 183 -15.68 -9.66 17.65
C THR A 183 -16.20 -8.41 18.37
N SER A 184 -15.57 -8.06 19.49
CA SER A 184 -15.99 -6.98 20.36
C SER A 184 -14.87 -5.95 20.54
N ARG A 185 -15.25 -4.68 20.63
CA ARG A 185 -14.36 -3.57 21.00
C ARG A 185 -13.75 -3.73 22.39
N TYR A 186 -14.53 -4.23 23.34
CA TYR A 186 -14.08 -4.40 24.73
C TYR A 186 -14.10 -5.87 25.12
N GLU A 187 -12.94 -6.35 25.52
CA GLU A 187 -12.75 -7.71 25.99
C GLU A 187 -12.20 -7.71 27.42
N TRP A 188 -12.73 -8.60 28.27
CA TRP A 188 -12.34 -8.72 29.67
C TRP A 188 -11.22 -9.74 29.84
N ASP A 189 -10.08 -9.31 30.38
CA ASP A 189 -8.98 -10.19 30.75
C ASP A 189 -9.19 -10.75 32.16
N ALA A 190 -9.53 -12.03 32.24
CA ALA A 190 -9.73 -12.72 33.50
C ALA A 190 -8.47 -12.79 34.38
N LYS A 191 -7.25 -12.78 33.79
CA LYS A 191 -6.00 -12.87 34.54
C LYS A 191 -5.60 -11.53 35.13
N ARG A 192 -5.67 -10.48 34.31
CA ARG A 192 -5.32 -9.12 34.73
C ARG A 192 -6.45 -8.42 35.48
N ARG A 193 -7.69 -8.93 35.38
CA ARG A 193 -8.92 -8.32 35.93
C ARG A 193 -9.11 -6.89 35.42
N MET A 194 -8.87 -6.69 34.12
CA MET A 194 -8.99 -5.39 33.47
C MET A 194 -9.74 -5.55 32.15
N MET A 195 -10.46 -4.49 31.76
CA MET A 195 -11.04 -4.36 30.44
C MET A 195 -9.95 -3.91 29.45
N VAL A 196 -9.84 -4.61 28.33
CA VAL A 196 -8.90 -4.31 27.25
C VAL A 196 -9.71 -3.86 26.03
N GLU A 197 -9.34 -2.70 25.49
CA GLU A 197 -9.84 -2.27 24.19
C GLU A 197 -9.11 -3.04 23.08
N THR A 198 -9.89 -3.65 22.19
CA THR A 198 -9.41 -4.57 21.17
C THR A 198 -9.43 -3.91 19.81
N GLU A 199 -8.36 -4.17 19.07
CA GLU A 199 -8.02 -3.52 17.82
C GLU A 199 -7.82 -4.59 16.73
N ASP A 200 -8.24 -4.32 15.50
CA ASP A 200 -8.04 -5.24 14.37
C ASP A 200 -6.64 -5.02 13.76
N TYR A 201 -5.71 -5.90 14.10
CA TYR A 201 -4.37 -5.92 13.53
C TYR A 201 -4.22 -7.08 12.53
N PRO A 202 -4.28 -6.80 11.21
CA PRO A 202 -4.08 -7.84 10.22
C PRO A 202 -2.64 -8.35 10.21
N ILE A 203 -2.49 -9.67 10.09
CA ILE A 203 -1.19 -10.28 9.82
C ILE A 203 -0.90 -10.14 8.34
N ILE A 204 0.03 -9.24 8.01
CA ILE A 204 0.50 -9.02 6.64
C ILE A 204 1.53 -10.10 6.31
N GLY A 205 1.18 -10.98 5.39
CA GLY A 205 2.09 -12.00 4.87
C GLY A 205 2.94 -11.47 3.71
N PHE A 206 4.02 -12.18 3.44
CA PHE A 206 4.83 -11.97 2.25
C PHE A 206 4.16 -12.67 1.06
N HIS A 207 3.94 -11.92 -0.02
CA HIS A 207 3.36 -12.44 -1.26
C HIS A 207 4.47 -12.78 -2.27
N PRO A 208 4.75 -14.07 -2.49
CA PRO A 208 5.80 -14.48 -3.42
C PRO A 208 5.29 -14.47 -4.89
N PRO A 209 6.16 -14.30 -5.89
CA PRO A 209 5.75 -14.24 -7.30
C PRO A 209 5.10 -15.55 -7.79
N GLU A 210 5.39 -16.69 -7.18
CA GLU A 210 4.75 -17.96 -7.50
C GLU A 210 3.26 -17.98 -7.13
N ALA A 211 2.84 -17.14 -6.17
CA ALA A 211 1.44 -17.00 -5.81
C ALA A 211 0.62 -16.34 -6.92
N ASP A 212 1.23 -15.45 -7.71
CA ASP A 212 0.57 -14.82 -8.87
C ASP A 212 0.27 -15.81 -9.99
N ASN A 213 1.03 -16.91 -10.07
CA ASN A 213 0.83 -17.99 -11.05
C ASN A 213 -0.17 -19.06 -10.60
N GLY A 214 -0.63 -19.00 -9.34
CA GLY A 214 -1.55 -19.97 -8.75
C GLY A 214 -2.79 -19.31 -8.14
N LEU A 215 -3.61 -20.09 -7.44
CA LEU A 215 -4.75 -19.58 -6.68
C LEU A 215 -4.62 -19.96 -5.21
N TRP A 216 -4.11 -19.04 -4.39
CA TRP A 216 -3.82 -19.29 -2.98
C TRP A 216 -4.98 -18.90 -2.04
N GLY A 217 -6.00 -18.20 -2.56
CA GLY A 217 -7.21 -17.86 -1.80
C GLY A 217 -6.97 -16.91 -0.63
N GLY A 218 -6.02 -15.98 -0.82
CA GLY A 218 -5.57 -15.02 0.18
C GLY A 218 -4.54 -15.56 1.19
N GLU A 219 -4.12 -16.83 1.07
CA GLU A 219 -2.98 -17.33 1.84
C GLU A 219 -1.67 -16.73 1.30
N THR A 220 -0.71 -16.54 2.20
CA THR A 220 0.58 -15.89 1.96
C THR A 220 1.62 -16.51 2.90
N VAL A 221 2.90 -16.25 2.66
CA VAL A 221 3.98 -16.76 3.53
C VAL A 221 4.10 -15.85 4.74
N VAL A 222 3.84 -16.38 5.94
CA VAL A 222 3.92 -15.58 7.17
C VAL A 222 5.30 -15.71 7.80
N LYS A 223 5.93 -14.58 8.10
CA LYS A 223 7.19 -14.53 8.86
C LYS A 223 6.86 -14.36 10.33
N GLY A 224 7.42 -15.21 11.20
CA GLY A 224 7.15 -15.11 12.63
C GLY A 224 8.20 -15.82 13.47
N TYR A 225 7.89 -15.96 14.76
CA TYR A 225 8.74 -16.65 15.71
C TYR A 225 7.93 -17.74 16.40
N ILE A 226 8.56 -18.89 16.60
CA ILE A 226 8.02 -19.99 17.40
C ILE A 226 8.84 -20.08 18.67
N GLU A 227 8.14 -20.16 19.80
CA GLU A 227 8.78 -20.47 21.07
C GLU A 227 9.30 -21.90 21.04
N SER A 228 10.59 -22.07 21.35
CA SER A 228 11.21 -23.40 21.47
C SER A 228 10.41 -24.34 22.38
N ARG A 229 10.43 -25.65 22.07
CA ARG A 229 9.63 -26.65 22.79
C ARG A 229 9.91 -26.55 24.30
N PRO A 230 8.87 -26.61 25.15
CA PRO A 230 9.09 -26.64 26.57
C PRO A 230 9.82 -27.93 26.93
N TYR A 231 11.00 -27.79 27.54
CA TYR A 231 11.65 -28.79 28.38
C TYR A 231 12.28 -30.01 27.67
N THR A 232 13.59 -29.94 27.44
CA THR A 232 14.46 -31.12 27.45
C THR A 232 14.94 -31.29 28.90
N LYS A 233 14.62 -32.43 29.54
CA LYS A 233 14.74 -32.79 30.98
C LYS A 233 16.01 -32.37 31.77
N LYS A 234 17.01 -31.72 31.18
CA LYS A 234 18.34 -31.55 31.80
C LYS A 234 18.85 -30.13 31.98
N LYS A 235 18.21 -29.05 31.48
CA LYS A 235 18.63 -27.67 31.80
C LYS A 235 17.46 -26.68 31.82
N ILE A 236 17.40 -25.83 32.85
CA ILE A 236 16.50 -24.67 32.96
C ILE A 236 17.07 -23.55 32.09
N LEU A 237 17.09 -23.74 30.77
CA LEU A 237 17.51 -22.69 29.84
C LEU A 237 16.32 -21.75 29.57
N PRO A 238 16.57 -20.43 29.44
CA PRO A 238 15.56 -19.49 28.99
C PRO A 238 15.02 -19.92 27.62
N ARG A 239 13.71 -19.77 27.43
CA ARG A 239 13.06 -20.15 26.18
C ARG A 239 13.54 -19.24 25.06
N GLN A 240 14.06 -19.84 24.00
CA GLN A 240 14.51 -19.12 22.82
C GLN A 240 13.35 -18.97 21.83
N TRP A 241 13.26 -17.78 21.23
CA TRP A 241 12.39 -17.50 20.10
C TRP A 241 13.12 -17.88 18.81
N VAL A 242 12.60 -18.87 18.10
CA VAL A 242 13.21 -19.37 16.86
C VAL A 242 12.46 -18.73 15.68
N PRO A 243 13.15 -18.01 14.77
CA PRO A 243 12.53 -17.47 13.58
C PRO A 243 11.99 -18.62 12.70
N HIS A 244 10.79 -18.46 12.17
CA HIS A 244 10.12 -19.47 11.36
C HIS A 244 9.30 -18.83 10.22
N PHE A 245 9.31 -19.48 9.07
CA PHE A 245 8.46 -19.15 7.93
C PHE A 245 7.30 -20.15 7.87
N PHE A 246 6.08 -19.66 7.92
CA PHE A 246 4.88 -20.47 7.77
C PHE A 246 4.47 -20.47 6.31
N PHE A 247 4.73 -21.59 5.64
CA PHE A 247 4.34 -21.81 4.24
C PHE A 247 2.96 -22.43 4.14
N PRO A 248 2.13 -22.02 3.16
CA PRO A 248 0.88 -22.71 2.86
C PRO A 248 1.14 -24.07 2.21
N HIS A 249 0.18 -24.99 2.34
CA HIS A 249 0.23 -26.28 1.67
C HIS A 249 -0.30 -26.15 0.24
N LEU A 250 0.61 -26.29 -0.74
CA LEU A 250 0.31 -26.19 -2.16
C LEU A 250 0.05 -27.57 -2.76
N LYS A 251 -0.99 -27.67 -3.59
CA LYS A 251 -1.33 -28.87 -4.38
C LYS A 251 -1.66 -28.47 -5.82
N LYS A 252 -1.34 -29.34 -6.79
CA LYS A 252 -1.73 -29.13 -8.20
C LYS A 252 -3.05 -29.83 -8.43
N VAL A 253 -4.07 -29.07 -8.81
CA VAL A 253 -5.43 -29.57 -9.06
C VAL A 253 -5.84 -29.22 -10.47
N VAL A 254 -6.57 -30.12 -11.13
CA VAL A 254 -7.21 -29.84 -12.42
C VAL A 254 -8.56 -29.22 -12.13
N THR A 255 -8.75 -27.96 -12.50
CA THR A 255 -10.02 -27.24 -12.36
C THR A 255 -10.64 -27.03 -13.73
N TYR A 256 -11.96 -27.08 -13.80
CA TYR A 256 -12.72 -26.83 -15.02
C TYR A 256 -13.44 -25.48 -14.91
N SER A 257 -13.41 -24.71 -16.00
CA SER A 257 -14.20 -23.49 -16.16
C SER A 257 -15.32 -23.76 -17.15
N GLU A 258 -16.56 -23.53 -16.73
CA GLU A 258 -17.76 -23.77 -17.54
C GLU A 258 -17.86 -22.72 -18.66
N VAL A 259 -17.59 -21.45 -18.33
CA VAL A 259 -17.69 -20.35 -19.30
C VAL A 259 -16.62 -20.45 -20.38
N LEU A 260 -15.39 -20.84 -20.00
CA LEU A 260 -14.27 -20.97 -20.94
C LEU A 260 -14.22 -22.33 -21.66
N ASP A 261 -15.00 -23.32 -21.21
CA ASP A 261 -14.98 -24.72 -21.68
C ASP A 261 -13.56 -25.33 -21.69
N LYS A 262 -12.82 -25.16 -20.57
CA LYS A 262 -11.41 -25.56 -20.48
C LYS A 262 -11.06 -26.16 -19.12
N HIS A 263 -10.31 -27.26 -19.19
CA HIS A 263 -9.63 -27.85 -18.04
C HIS A 263 -8.24 -27.20 -17.89
N MET A 264 -7.92 -26.77 -16.67
CA MET A 264 -6.67 -26.09 -16.35
C MET A 264 -5.99 -26.75 -15.16
N LYS A 265 -4.68 -26.95 -15.24
CA LYS A 265 -3.89 -27.46 -14.12
C LYS A 265 -3.33 -26.27 -13.33
N ILE A 266 -3.91 -25.98 -12.16
CA ILE A 266 -3.56 -24.82 -11.34
C ILE A 266 -2.95 -25.29 -10.01
N THR A 267 -1.95 -24.55 -9.53
CA THR A 267 -1.43 -24.71 -8.17
C THR A 267 -2.35 -23.99 -7.19
N VAL A 268 -3.00 -24.73 -6.31
CA VAL A 268 -4.01 -24.23 -5.37
C VAL A 268 -3.66 -24.60 -3.93
N THR A 269 -4.22 -23.86 -2.97
CA THR A 269 -4.20 -24.23 -1.55
C THR A 269 -5.45 -25.04 -1.20
N GLU A 270 -5.41 -25.71 -0.06
CA GLU A 270 -6.59 -26.41 0.48
C GLU A 270 -7.77 -25.45 0.74
N ARG A 271 -7.47 -24.23 1.19
CA ARG A 271 -8.47 -23.17 1.37
C ARG A 271 -9.14 -22.79 0.05
N THR A 272 -8.39 -22.61 -1.03
CA THR A 272 -8.97 -22.28 -2.34
C THR A 272 -9.94 -23.35 -2.81
N CYS A 273 -9.61 -24.64 -2.65
CA CYS A 273 -10.57 -25.71 -2.97
C CYS A 273 -11.87 -25.58 -2.18
N ARG A 274 -11.79 -25.31 -0.87
CA ARG A 274 -12.99 -25.10 -0.04
C ARG A 274 -13.79 -23.87 -0.45
N LEU A 275 -13.14 -22.80 -0.90
CA LEU A 275 -13.82 -21.61 -1.42
C LEU A 275 -14.52 -21.93 -2.74
N ILE A 276 -13.87 -22.64 -3.65
CA ILE A 276 -14.47 -23.11 -4.91
C ILE A 276 -15.73 -23.96 -4.62
N ASP A 277 -15.65 -24.87 -3.65
CA ASP A 277 -16.78 -25.70 -3.23
C ASP A 277 -17.90 -24.86 -2.60
N GLN A 278 -17.57 -23.86 -1.78
CA GLN A 278 -18.54 -22.93 -1.16
C GLN A 278 -19.29 -22.09 -2.19
N HIS A 279 -18.62 -21.69 -3.27
CA HIS A 279 -19.20 -20.93 -4.37
C HIS A 279 -19.79 -21.82 -5.47
N PHE A 280 -19.80 -23.14 -5.30
CA PHE A 280 -20.33 -24.11 -6.26
C PHE A 280 -19.71 -24.02 -7.66
N GLY A 281 -18.40 -23.77 -7.73
CA GLY A 281 -17.64 -23.78 -8.99
C GLY A 281 -16.56 -22.72 -9.06
N LEU A 282 -15.59 -22.93 -9.95
CA LEU A 282 -14.45 -22.02 -10.14
C LEU A 282 -14.91 -20.65 -10.63
N ASP A 283 -15.79 -20.62 -11.63
CA ASP A 283 -16.21 -19.38 -12.28
C ASP A 283 -17.00 -18.50 -11.30
N LEU A 284 -17.89 -19.09 -10.50
CA LEU A 284 -18.63 -18.37 -9.47
C LEU A 284 -17.69 -17.85 -8.38
N TYR A 285 -16.71 -18.66 -7.94
CA TYR A 285 -15.70 -18.21 -7.01
C TYR A 285 -14.95 -16.96 -7.52
N LEU A 286 -14.48 -16.99 -8.78
CA LEU A 286 -13.74 -15.87 -9.37
C LEU A 286 -14.62 -14.63 -9.56
N LEU A 287 -15.88 -14.80 -9.95
CA LEU A 287 -16.79 -13.68 -10.20
C LEU A 287 -17.27 -13.02 -8.90
N GLU A 288 -17.68 -13.80 -7.89
CA GLU A 288 -18.19 -13.29 -6.61
C GLU A 288 -17.10 -12.74 -5.70
N THR A 289 -15.90 -13.32 -5.73
CA THR A 289 -14.80 -12.88 -4.88
C THR A 289 -14.20 -11.56 -5.40
N PRO A 290 -13.99 -10.54 -4.54
CA PRO A 290 -13.31 -9.32 -4.95
C PRO A 290 -11.84 -9.57 -5.25
N GLU A 291 -11.22 -8.74 -6.10
CA GLU A 291 -9.85 -8.92 -6.58
C GLU A 291 -8.82 -8.99 -5.43
N ILE A 292 -9.07 -8.26 -4.34
CA ILE A 292 -8.17 -8.23 -3.17
C ILE A 292 -8.13 -9.58 -2.43
N ASP A 293 -9.24 -10.32 -2.42
CA ASP A 293 -9.34 -11.62 -1.74
C ASP A 293 -8.85 -12.78 -2.63
N ILE A 294 -8.90 -12.61 -3.96
CA ILE A 294 -8.30 -13.57 -4.91
C ILE A 294 -6.78 -13.54 -4.77
N ALA A 295 -6.20 -12.33 -4.62
CA ALA A 295 -4.77 -12.09 -4.41
C ALA A 295 -3.87 -12.87 -5.39
N SER A 296 -4.25 -12.89 -6.68
CA SER A 296 -3.52 -13.59 -7.74
C SER A 296 -3.72 -12.92 -9.10
N LYS A 297 -2.63 -12.67 -9.82
CA LYS A 297 -2.67 -12.15 -11.20
C LYS A 297 -3.33 -13.12 -12.16
N LEU A 298 -3.03 -14.42 -12.06
CA LEU A 298 -3.68 -15.44 -12.89
C LEU A 298 -5.19 -15.49 -12.62
N GLY A 299 -5.61 -15.41 -11.35
CA GLY A 299 -7.03 -15.38 -10.99
C GLY A 299 -7.76 -14.17 -11.57
N ASN A 300 -7.15 -12.99 -11.47
CA ASN A 300 -7.70 -11.75 -12.05
C ASN A 300 -7.74 -11.79 -13.58
N LYS A 301 -6.74 -12.39 -14.23
CA LYS A 301 -6.73 -12.61 -15.68
C LYS A 301 -7.87 -13.52 -16.11
N LEU A 302 -8.07 -14.65 -15.43
CA LEU A 302 -9.19 -15.56 -15.71
C LEU A 302 -10.54 -14.88 -15.49
N LYS A 303 -10.68 -14.10 -14.40
CA LYS A 303 -11.88 -13.32 -14.12
C LYS A 303 -12.21 -12.37 -15.27
N ARG A 304 -11.20 -11.64 -15.78
CA ARG A 304 -11.36 -10.76 -16.95
C ARG A 304 -11.76 -11.54 -18.20
N GLU A 305 -11.10 -12.66 -18.51
CA GLU A 305 -11.41 -13.48 -19.68
C GLU A 305 -12.86 -14.00 -19.64
N ILE A 306 -13.32 -14.47 -18.47
CA ILE A 306 -14.70 -14.89 -18.25
C ILE A 306 -15.67 -13.72 -18.51
N LEU A 307 -15.41 -12.55 -17.93
CA LEU A 307 -16.29 -11.37 -18.10
C LEU A 307 -16.35 -10.88 -19.55
N LEU A 308 -15.21 -10.87 -20.25
CA LEU A 308 -15.16 -10.54 -21.68
C LEU A 308 -15.99 -11.51 -22.51
N LEU A 309 -15.91 -12.81 -22.19
CA LEU A 309 -16.61 -13.84 -22.94
C LEU A 309 -18.11 -13.83 -22.65
N LEU A 310 -18.51 -13.53 -21.42
CA LEU A 310 -19.89 -13.27 -21.03
C LEU A 310 -20.46 -12.04 -21.74
N ALA A 311 -19.70 -10.94 -21.81
CA ALA A 311 -20.09 -9.71 -22.49
C ALA A 311 -20.28 -9.91 -24.00
N LYS A 312 -19.42 -10.69 -24.64
CA LYS A 312 -19.51 -11.03 -26.07
C LYS A 312 -20.63 -12.02 -26.38
N GLY A 313 -20.98 -12.90 -25.44
CA GLY A 313 -21.98 -13.95 -25.66
C GLY A 313 -21.52 -15.05 -26.62
N THR A 314 -20.21 -15.25 -26.78
CA THR A 314 -19.62 -16.17 -27.78
C THR A 314 -19.32 -17.58 -27.24
N TYR A 315 -19.89 -17.96 -26.10
CA TYR A 315 -19.70 -19.29 -25.50
C TYR A 315 -20.67 -20.32 -26.12
N TYR A 316 -20.17 -21.56 -26.30
CA TYR A 316 -20.91 -22.71 -26.84
C TYR A 316 -21.72 -22.40 -28.12
N PRO A 317 -21.05 -22.06 -29.25
CA PRO A 317 -21.76 -21.76 -30.50
C PRO A 317 -22.54 -22.96 -31.07
N ASN A 318 -22.12 -24.18 -30.74
CA ASN A 318 -22.72 -25.41 -31.25
C ASN A 318 -23.88 -25.91 -30.37
N ASP A 319 -23.91 -25.54 -29.09
CA ASP A 319 -24.84 -26.11 -28.09
C ASP A 319 -25.74 -25.01 -27.48
N PRO A 320 -26.92 -24.74 -28.06
CA PRO A 320 -27.80 -23.65 -27.63
C PRO A 320 -28.40 -23.87 -26.25
N GLU A 321 -28.59 -25.11 -25.81
CA GLU A 321 -29.10 -25.45 -24.48
C GLU A 321 -28.09 -25.04 -23.39
N GLN A 322 -26.83 -25.42 -23.58
CA GLN A 322 -25.74 -25.08 -22.67
C GLN A 322 -25.49 -23.58 -22.64
N HIS A 323 -25.55 -22.93 -23.81
CA HIS A 323 -25.49 -21.47 -23.90
C HIS A 323 -26.59 -20.81 -23.06
N ASN A 324 -27.85 -21.24 -23.19
CA ASN A 324 -28.96 -20.69 -22.41
C ASN A 324 -28.83 -20.96 -20.91
N TYR A 325 -28.32 -22.13 -20.52
CA TYR A 325 -28.05 -22.47 -19.12
C TYR A 325 -27.03 -21.52 -18.49
N ILE A 326 -25.88 -21.33 -19.15
CA ILE A 326 -24.80 -20.45 -18.68
C ILE A 326 -25.27 -19.00 -18.64
N LYS A 327 -25.99 -18.56 -19.68
CA LYS A 327 -26.56 -17.21 -19.73
C LYS A 327 -27.47 -16.92 -18.53
N ARG A 328 -28.29 -17.89 -18.12
CA ARG A 328 -29.15 -17.78 -16.93
C ARG A 328 -28.33 -17.82 -15.64
N LYS A 329 -27.34 -18.72 -15.53
CA LYS A 329 -26.51 -18.90 -14.34
C LYS A 329 -25.66 -17.67 -14.02
N TYR A 330 -25.07 -17.02 -15.02
CA TYR A 330 -24.15 -15.89 -14.84
C TYR A 330 -24.76 -14.52 -15.18
N ALA A 331 -26.08 -14.42 -15.34
CA ALA A 331 -26.77 -13.18 -15.72
C ALA A 331 -26.41 -11.97 -14.84
N LYS A 332 -26.18 -12.19 -13.54
CA LYS A 332 -25.83 -11.15 -12.56
C LYS A 332 -24.49 -10.46 -12.83
N PHE A 333 -23.57 -11.12 -13.54
CA PHE A 333 -22.18 -10.67 -13.69
C PHE A 333 -21.89 -10.10 -15.08
N VAL A 334 -22.91 -9.88 -15.91
CA VAL A 334 -22.74 -9.30 -17.24
C VAL A 334 -22.43 -7.81 -17.10
N ILE A 335 -21.25 -7.43 -17.60
CA ILE A 335 -20.71 -6.06 -17.59
C ILE A 335 -20.45 -5.66 -19.06
N PRO A 336 -20.52 -4.37 -19.44
CA PRO A 336 -20.16 -3.94 -20.78
C PRO A 336 -18.73 -4.34 -21.18
N LEU A 337 -18.53 -4.61 -22.47
CA LEU A 337 -17.23 -5.06 -23.01
C LEU A 337 -16.10 -4.08 -22.67
N GLU A 338 -16.39 -2.77 -22.77
CA GLU A 338 -15.43 -1.71 -22.50
C GLU A 338 -14.92 -1.77 -21.06
N GLU A 339 -15.81 -1.96 -20.08
CA GLU A 339 -15.43 -2.03 -18.66
C GLU A 339 -14.76 -3.36 -18.33
N ALA A 340 -15.27 -4.47 -18.89
CA ALA A 340 -14.76 -5.81 -18.64
C ALA A 340 -13.27 -5.95 -19.01
N ASP A 341 -12.81 -5.29 -20.08
CA ASP A 341 -11.44 -5.38 -20.57
C ASP A 341 -10.39 -4.74 -19.63
N TRP A 342 -10.81 -3.86 -18.72
CA TRP A 342 -9.94 -3.21 -17.73
C TRP A 342 -9.93 -3.90 -16.37
N ILE A 343 -10.74 -4.94 -16.18
CA ILE A 343 -10.84 -5.67 -14.93
C ILE A 343 -9.58 -6.49 -14.65
N GLY A 344 -9.10 -6.50 -13.41
CA GLY A 344 -7.98 -7.34 -12.98
C GLY A 344 -6.60 -6.90 -13.47
N LEU A 345 -6.50 -5.79 -14.21
CA LEU A 345 -5.21 -5.21 -14.64
C LEU A 345 -4.53 -4.47 -13.49
N ASP A 346 -3.26 -4.79 -13.26
CA ASP A 346 -2.41 -4.01 -12.36
C ASP A 346 -2.18 -2.61 -12.93
N LEU A 347 -1.82 -1.62 -12.09
CA LEU A 347 -1.66 -0.23 -12.52
C LEU A 347 -0.67 -0.11 -13.68
N ASN A 348 0.47 -0.80 -13.59
CA ASN A 348 1.47 -0.83 -14.64
C ASN A 348 0.97 -1.47 -15.93
N GLU A 349 0.17 -2.55 -15.83
CA GLU A 349 -0.40 -3.22 -17.00
C GLU A 349 -1.47 -2.35 -17.68
N ALA A 350 -2.29 -1.66 -16.88
CA ALA A 350 -3.28 -0.71 -17.38
C ALA A 350 -2.61 0.49 -18.06
N CYS A 351 -1.54 1.04 -17.48
CA CYS A 351 -0.75 2.09 -18.11
C CYS A 351 -0.15 1.65 -19.44
N ARG A 352 0.45 0.45 -19.49
CA ARG A 352 1.01 -0.10 -20.73
C ARG A 352 -0.07 -0.30 -21.79
N LYS A 353 -1.21 -0.86 -21.41
CA LYS A 353 -2.36 -1.02 -22.31
C LYS A 353 -2.85 0.32 -22.87
N GLN A 354 -2.92 1.36 -22.04
CA GLN A 354 -3.30 2.69 -22.48
C GLN A 354 -2.27 3.29 -23.46
N GLN A 355 -0.98 3.08 -23.22
CA GLN A 355 0.09 3.49 -24.15
C GLN A 355 -0.03 2.77 -25.49
N GLU A 356 -0.25 1.45 -25.49
CA GLU A 356 -0.46 0.68 -26.71
C GLU A 356 -1.68 1.18 -27.52
N ILE A 357 -2.76 1.59 -26.84
CA ILE A 357 -3.92 2.21 -27.49
C ILE A 357 -3.53 3.55 -28.13
N GLU A 358 -2.83 4.42 -27.40
CA GLU A 358 -2.36 5.73 -27.89
C GLU A 358 -1.39 5.59 -29.07
N GLU A 359 -0.47 4.63 -29.01
CA GLU A 359 0.52 4.34 -30.05
C GLU A 359 -0.11 3.69 -31.29
N SER A 360 -1.17 2.88 -31.11
CA SER A 360 -1.90 2.28 -32.23
C SER A 360 -2.60 3.34 -33.10
N VAL A 361 -2.97 4.48 -32.50
CA VAL A 361 -3.50 5.64 -33.20
C VAL A 361 -2.34 6.35 -33.90
N LYS A 362 -2.04 5.94 -35.13
CA LYS A 362 -1.03 6.60 -35.95
C LYS A 362 -1.41 8.08 -36.12
N ALA A 363 -0.43 8.96 -35.89
CA ALA A 363 -0.62 10.38 -36.14
C ALA A 363 -1.02 10.61 -37.60
N MET A 364 -2.21 11.20 -37.79
CA MET A 364 -2.66 11.61 -39.11
C MET A 364 -1.71 12.69 -39.63
N PRO A 365 -1.15 12.57 -40.85
CA PRO A 365 -0.33 13.61 -41.43
C PRO A 365 -1.06 14.96 -41.43
N GLU A 366 -0.35 16.02 -41.04
CA GLU A 366 -0.92 17.38 -40.92
C GLU A 366 -1.51 17.90 -42.25
N LYS A 367 -1.04 17.38 -43.39
CA LYS A 367 -1.61 17.66 -44.72
C LYS A 367 -3.14 17.54 -44.73
N TYR A 368 -3.68 16.45 -44.22
CA TYR A 368 -5.13 16.22 -44.24
C TYR A 368 -5.88 17.17 -43.31
N LYS A 369 -5.25 17.60 -42.21
CA LYS A 369 -5.84 18.62 -41.31
C LYS A 369 -5.92 19.96 -42.01
N PHE A 370 -4.85 20.37 -42.71
CA PHE A 370 -4.82 21.63 -43.46
C PHE A 370 -5.77 21.62 -44.66
N GLU A 371 -5.89 20.49 -45.38
CA GLU A 371 -6.88 20.34 -46.46
C GLU A 371 -8.31 20.53 -45.92
N LEU A 372 -8.65 19.89 -44.79
CA LEU A 372 -9.97 20.05 -44.16
C LEU A 372 -10.22 21.48 -43.66
N ASP A 373 -9.20 22.13 -43.12
CA ASP A 373 -9.30 23.52 -42.67
C ASP A 373 -9.49 24.47 -43.85
N LEU A 374 -8.74 24.27 -44.95
CA LEU A 374 -8.91 25.03 -46.19
C LEU A 374 -10.31 24.88 -46.77
N VAL A 375 -10.83 23.65 -46.85
CA VAL A 375 -12.19 23.39 -47.35
C VAL A 375 -13.24 24.08 -46.47
N LYS A 376 -13.08 24.05 -45.14
CA LYS A 376 -13.97 24.78 -44.22
C LYS A 376 -13.92 26.29 -44.43
N ARG A 377 -12.73 26.85 -44.64
CA ARG A 377 -12.54 28.29 -44.91
C ARG A 377 -13.16 28.71 -46.24
N LEU A 378 -12.94 27.93 -47.30
CA LEU A 378 -13.56 28.18 -48.60
C LEU A 378 -15.09 28.11 -48.52
N ALA A 379 -15.63 27.22 -47.69
CA ALA A 379 -17.07 27.12 -47.44
C ALA A 379 -17.62 28.29 -46.59
N SER A 380 -16.82 28.88 -45.69
CA SER A 380 -17.23 30.05 -44.88
C SER A 380 -17.06 31.39 -45.61
N GLY A 381 -16.30 31.42 -46.71
CA GLY A 381 -16.07 32.64 -47.51
C GLY A 381 -15.14 33.67 -46.86
N GLU A 382 -14.40 33.29 -45.81
CA GLU A 382 -13.42 34.14 -45.15
C GLU A 382 -12.06 34.07 -45.90
N GLU A 383 -11.86 34.95 -46.88
CA GLU A 383 -10.53 35.21 -47.44
C GLU A 383 -9.75 36.11 -46.47
N ASN A 384 -8.97 35.50 -45.57
CA ASN A 384 -8.11 36.24 -44.63
C ASN A 384 -6.67 36.32 -45.17
N PRO A 385 -6.23 37.44 -45.78
CA PRO A 385 -4.97 37.56 -46.54
C PRO A 385 -3.69 37.50 -45.70
N ASP A 386 -3.80 37.47 -44.37
CA ASP A 386 -2.65 37.43 -43.48
C ASP A 386 -2.10 36.00 -43.25
N HIS A 387 -2.89 34.95 -43.51
CA HIS A 387 -2.38 33.57 -43.42
C HIS A 387 -1.46 33.20 -44.59
N ASP A 388 -1.67 33.78 -45.77
CA ASP A 388 -0.79 33.57 -46.94
C ASP A 388 0.60 34.18 -46.75
N LYS A 389 0.72 35.22 -45.90
CA LYS A 389 2.02 35.80 -45.53
C LYS A 389 2.81 34.85 -44.62
N ILE A 390 2.14 34.23 -43.64
CA ILE A 390 2.76 33.26 -42.71
C ILE A 390 3.22 32.01 -43.46
N ILE A 391 2.44 31.52 -44.45
CA ILE A 391 2.84 30.38 -45.28
C ILE A 391 4.08 30.73 -46.11
N LYS A 392 4.15 31.93 -46.70
CA LYS A 392 5.35 32.41 -47.42
C LYS A 392 6.58 32.53 -46.53
N GLU A 393 6.42 32.97 -45.28
CA GLU A 393 7.52 33.02 -44.31
C GLU A 393 8.01 31.61 -43.94
N LEU A 394 7.11 30.66 -43.68
CA LEU A 394 7.45 29.26 -43.39
C LEU A 394 8.11 28.54 -44.58
N GLU A 395 7.71 28.85 -45.82
CA GLU A 395 8.38 28.37 -47.04
C GLU A 395 9.83 28.89 -47.13
N SER A 396 10.05 30.15 -46.74
CA SER A 396 11.39 30.78 -46.74
C SER A 396 12.32 30.24 -45.64
N GLU A 397 11.76 29.71 -44.55
CA GLU A 397 12.49 29.15 -43.41
C GLU A 397 12.78 27.65 -43.54
N SER A 398 12.24 26.95 -44.55
CA SER A 398 12.48 25.51 -44.73
C SER A 398 13.95 25.22 -45.13
N VAL A 399 14.81 25.02 -44.14
CA VAL A 399 16.22 24.59 -44.31
C VAL A 399 16.28 23.08 -44.57
N ILE A 400 15.65 22.60 -45.65
CA ILE A 400 15.89 21.26 -46.19
C ILE A 400 16.76 21.43 -47.42
N GLY A 401 18.07 21.59 -47.18
CA GLY A 401 19.02 21.82 -48.26
C GLY A 401 20.44 22.21 -47.87
N ARG A 402 20.79 22.32 -46.59
CA ARG A 402 22.20 22.44 -46.18
C ARG A 402 22.80 21.04 -46.02
N LYS A 403 23.16 20.42 -47.16
CA LYS A 403 24.16 19.36 -47.19
C LYS A 403 25.49 19.94 -46.67
N ALA A 404 26.01 19.34 -45.61
CA ALA A 404 27.43 19.32 -45.28
C ALA A 404 27.79 17.87 -44.98
#